data_AF-A0A445IZE4-F1
#
_entry.id   AF-A0A445IZE4-F1
#
_cell.length_a   1.000
_cell.length_b   1.000
_cell.length_c   1.000
_cell.angle_alpha   90.00
_cell.angle_beta   90.00
_cell.angle_gamma   90.00
#
_symmetry.space_group_name_H-M   'P 1'
#
loop_
_entity.id
_entity.type
_entity.pdbx_description
1 polymer ?
#
loop_
_entity_poly.entity_id
_entity_poly.type
_entity_poly.pdbx_seq_one_letter_code
_entity_poly.pdbx_strand_id
1 'polypeptide(L)'
;MAATPKEYSLDTLVESEIFCLHGGLSPSIETLDNIRNFDRVQEVPHEGPMCDLLWSDPDDRCGWGISPRGAGYTFGQDISEQFNHSNKLKLIARAHQLVMDGFNWAHEQKVVTIFSAPNYCYRCGNMASILEVDDSKGHTFIQFDPAPRRGEPDVTRRTPDYFL
;
A
#
# COMPACT_ATOMS: atom_id res chain seq x y z
N MET A 1 13.81 -11.82 -7.65
CA MET A 1 13.63 -11.26 -6.30
C MET A 1 14.37 -9.95 -6.25
N ALA A 2 13.66 -8.83 -6.10
CA ALA A 2 14.33 -7.55 -5.85
C ALA A 2 14.92 -7.64 -4.44
N ALA A 3 16.25 -7.58 -4.32
CA ALA A 3 16.89 -7.41 -3.04
C ALA A 3 16.47 -6.03 -2.53
N THR A 4 15.65 -5.98 -1.49
CA THR A 4 15.36 -4.74 -0.77
C THR A 4 16.67 -4.30 -0.10
N PRO A 5 17.19 -3.10 -0.40
CA PRO A 5 18.32 -2.55 0.33
C PRO A 5 18.02 -2.58 1.83
N LYS A 6 18.93 -3.18 2.59
CA LYS A 6 18.79 -3.52 4.02
C LYS A 6 18.63 -2.30 4.95
N GLU A 7 18.60 -1.09 4.39
CA GLU A 7 18.60 0.17 5.15
C GLU A 7 17.33 1.01 4.95
N TYR A 8 16.32 0.53 4.21
CA TYR A 8 15.07 1.28 4.05
C TYR A 8 14.14 1.16 5.26
N SER A 9 13.43 2.26 5.56
CA SER A 9 12.35 2.27 6.55
C SER A 9 11.18 1.41 6.06
N LEU A 10 10.50 0.72 6.98
CA LEU A 10 9.32 -0.09 6.66
C LEU A 10 8.04 0.76 6.59
N ASP A 11 8.03 1.86 7.32
CA ASP A 11 6.91 2.76 7.46
C ASP A 11 7.37 4.23 7.62
N THR A 12 6.40 5.14 7.58
CA THR A 12 6.58 6.55 7.92
C THR A 12 5.28 7.08 8.50
N LEU A 13 5.39 7.98 9.47
CA LEU A 13 4.24 8.67 10.06
C LEU A 13 4.25 10.14 9.61
N VAL A 14 3.26 10.56 8.83
CA VAL A 14 3.10 11.93 8.33
C VAL A 14 2.08 12.67 9.20
N GLU A 15 2.42 13.90 9.61
CA GLU A 15 1.58 14.75 10.46
C GLU A 15 1.08 14.11 11.77
N SER A 16 1.76 13.05 12.22
CA SER A 16 1.36 12.22 13.37
C SER A 16 -0.02 11.56 13.24
N GLU A 17 -0.62 11.54 12.04
CA GLU A 17 -2.00 11.09 11.81
C GLU A 17 -2.15 10.16 10.59
N ILE A 18 -1.17 10.15 9.67
CA ILE A 18 -1.20 9.31 8.46
C ILE A 18 -0.06 8.29 8.55
N PHE A 19 -0.43 7.02 8.65
CA PHE A 19 0.52 5.93 8.67
C PHE A 19 0.76 5.42 7.25
N CYS A 20 2.00 5.57 6.78
CA CYS A 20 2.41 5.22 5.43
C CYS A 20 3.25 3.94 5.44
N LEU A 21 2.90 2.96 4.61
CA LEU A 21 3.65 1.71 4.44
C LEU A 21 3.43 1.14 3.03
N HIS A 22 4.26 0.19 2.59
CA HIS A 22 4.11 -0.38 1.25
C HIS A 22 2.93 -1.36 1.17
N GLY A 23 2.99 -2.41 2.02
CA GLY A 23 2.03 -3.49 2.13
C GLY A 23 0.81 -3.07 2.94
N GLY A 24 0.60 -3.71 4.08
CA GLY A 24 -0.58 -3.48 4.90
C GLY A 24 -0.33 -3.87 6.35
N LEU A 25 -1.40 -4.05 7.12
CA LEU A 25 -1.27 -4.36 8.54
C LEU A 25 -0.81 -5.81 8.76
N SER A 26 -0.31 -6.08 9.97
CA SER A 26 0.09 -7.42 10.42
C SER A 26 -0.73 -7.83 11.64
N PRO A 27 -1.17 -9.10 11.75
CA PRO A 27 -1.81 -9.62 12.96
C PRO A 27 -0.85 -9.65 14.16
N SER A 28 0.46 -9.50 13.93
CA SER A 28 1.50 -9.49 14.98
C SER A 28 1.88 -8.07 15.44
N ILE A 29 1.22 -7.03 14.92
CA ILE A 29 1.53 -5.62 15.19
C ILE A 29 0.25 -4.91 15.62
N GLU A 30 0.19 -4.54 16.90
CA GLU A 30 -0.95 -3.78 17.44
C GLU A 30 -0.65 -2.28 17.50
N THR A 31 0.64 -1.90 17.65
CA THR A 31 1.06 -0.52 17.86
C THR A 31 2.22 -0.10 16.96
N LEU A 32 2.33 1.19 16.68
CA LEU A 32 3.48 1.78 15.96
C LEU A 32 4.82 1.51 16.67
N ASP A 33 4.81 1.40 17.99
CA ASP A 33 6.02 1.08 18.77
C ASP A 33 6.52 -0.35 18.53
N ASN A 34 5.65 -1.29 18.14
CA ASN A 34 6.10 -2.62 17.74
C ASN A 34 6.98 -2.53 16.48
N ILE A 35 6.66 -1.62 15.55
CA ILE A 35 7.38 -1.46 14.28
C ILE A 35 8.75 -0.79 14.51
N ARG A 36 8.80 0.23 15.37
CA ARG A 36 10.03 0.96 15.72
C ARG A 36 11.12 0.07 16.32
N ASN A 37 10.73 -1.05 16.92
CA ASN A 37 11.63 -1.99 17.58
C ASN A 37 12.12 -3.13 16.68
N PHE A 38 11.80 -3.13 15.37
CA PHE A 38 12.31 -4.16 14.46
C PHE A 38 13.80 -4.00 14.16
N ASP A 39 14.51 -5.13 14.21
CA ASP A 39 15.79 -5.27 13.53
C ASP A 39 15.54 -5.38 12.02
N ARG A 40 15.42 -4.23 11.35
CA ARG A 40 15.09 -4.18 9.92
C ARG A 40 16.29 -4.39 8.99
N VAL A 41 17.51 -4.47 9.53
CA VAL A 41 18.74 -4.60 8.73
C VAL A 41 19.01 -6.06 8.37
N GLN A 42 18.04 -6.64 7.66
CA GLN A 42 18.07 -8.03 7.22
C GLN A 42 17.32 -8.19 5.89
N GLU A 43 17.48 -9.37 5.27
CA GLU A 43 16.59 -9.74 4.17
C GLU A 43 15.16 -9.87 4.70
N VAL A 44 14.17 -9.52 3.88
CA VAL A 44 12.76 -9.67 4.27
C VAL A 44 12.49 -11.16 4.51
N PRO A 45 12.05 -11.55 5.72
CA PRO A 45 11.69 -12.94 6.01
C PRO A 45 10.51 -13.41 5.14
N HIS A 46 10.34 -14.72 4.98
CA HIS A 46 9.19 -15.27 4.26
C HIS A 46 7.87 -15.13 5.03
N GLU A 47 7.93 -14.96 6.34
CA GLU A 47 6.77 -14.83 7.24
C GLU A 47 7.06 -13.86 8.40
N GLY A 48 6.01 -13.46 9.10
CA GLY A 48 6.10 -12.59 10.27
C GLY A 48 5.97 -11.11 9.92
N PRO A 49 6.08 -10.24 10.93
CA PRO A 49 5.56 -8.88 10.85
C PRO A 49 6.23 -7.99 9.78
N MET A 50 7.53 -8.17 9.54
CA MET A 50 8.23 -7.44 8.46
C MET A 50 7.74 -7.87 7.07
N CYS A 51 7.43 -9.16 6.88
CA CYS A 51 6.83 -9.66 5.64
C CYS A 51 5.43 -9.09 5.47
N ASP A 52 4.60 -9.15 6.50
CA ASP A 52 3.21 -8.67 6.49
C ASP A 52 3.13 -7.17 6.15
N LEU A 53 3.98 -6.32 6.75
CA LEU A 53 4.04 -4.88 6.45
C LEU A 53 4.33 -4.57 4.98
N LEU A 54 4.92 -5.51 4.24
CA LEU A 54 5.29 -5.36 2.83
C LEU A 54 4.34 -6.09 1.88
N TRP A 55 3.58 -7.08 2.35
CA TRP A 55 2.82 -8.00 1.49
C TRP A 55 1.31 -8.09 1.80
N SER A 56 0.85 -7.57 2.94
CA SER A 56 -0.57 -7.60 3.30
C SER A 56 -1.42 -6.63 2.47
N ASP A 57 -2.70 -6.98 2.27
CA ASP A 57 -3.67 -6.22 1.47
C ASP A 57 -5.00 -5.97 2.22
N PRO A 58 -5.66 -4.82 2.05
CA PRO A 58 -7.03 -4.62 2.53
C PRO A 58 -8.03 -5.52 1.78
N ASP A 59 -9.12 -5.91 2.44
CA ASP A 59 -10.15 -6.83 1.92
C ASP A 59 -11.52 -6.45 2.49
N ASP A 60 -12.58 -6.63 1.70
CA ASP A 60 -13.94 -6.31 2.13
C ASP A 60 -14.47 -7.28 3.20
N ARG A 61 -13.81 -8.44 3.37
CA ARG A 61 -14.14 -9.41 4.40
C ARG A 61 -13.64 -8.95 5.77
N CYS A 62 -14.50 -9.09 6.77
CA CYS A 62 -14.19 -8.81 8.18
C CYS A 62 -13.06 -9.73 8.71
N GLY A 63 -12.18 -9.16 9.54
CA GLY A 63 -11.08 -9.86 10.21
C GLY A 63 -9.86 -10.09 9.32
N TRP A 64 -9.05 -11.08 9.68
CA TRP A 64 -7.85 -11.47 8.93
C TRP A 64 -8.14 -12.63 7.97
N GLY A 65 -7.54 -12.59 6.79
CA GLY A 65 -7.54 -13.68 5.81
C GLY A 65 -6.12 -14.05 5.37
N ILE A 66 -5.97 -15.23 4.76
CA ILE A 66 -4.69 -15.63 4.16
C ILE A 66 -4.53 -14.92 2.82
N SER A 67 -3.38 -14.29 2.60
CA SER A 67 -3.11 -13.60 1.34
C SER A 67 -3.06 -14.57 0.15
N PRO A 68 -3.78 -14.29 -0.95
CA PRO A 68 -3.69 -15.09 -2.17
C PRO A 68 -2.33 -14.92 -2.87
N ARG A 69 -1.49 -13.96 -2.46
CA ARG A 69 -0.15 -13.73 -3.01
C ARG A 69 0.90 -14.72 -2.50
N GLY A 70 0.56 -15.53 -1.49
CA GLY A 70 1.47 -16.49 -0.88
C GLY A 70 2.39 -15.92 0.19
N ALA A 71 2.22 -14.64 0.56
CA ALA A 71 2.92 -13.97 1.66
C ALA A 71 2.02 -12.86 2.23
N GLY A 72 2.11 -12.62 3.54
CA GLY A 72 1.26 -11.67 4.26
C GLY A 72 -0.18 -12.15 4.46
N TYR A 73 -1.05 -11.21 4.85
CA TYR A 73 -2.45 -11.45 5.16
C TYR A 73 -3.37 -10.49 4.39
N THR A 74 -4.66 -10.84 4.30
CA THR A 74 -5.69 -9.84 4.02
C THR A 74 -6.29 -9.32 5.33
N PHE A 75 -6.75 -8.06 5.36
CA PHE A 75 -7.34 -7.47 6.57
C PHE A 75 -8.59 -6.65 6.25
N GLY A 76 -9.61 -6.83 7.08
CA GLY A 76 -10.90 -6.15 6.97
C GLY A 76 -10.94 -4.72 7.52
N GLN A 77 -12.07 -4.07 7.30
CA GLN A 77 -12.37 -2.74 7.82
C GLN A 77 -12.21 -2.66 9.35
N ASP A 78 -12.73 -3.64 10.07
CA ASP A 78 -12.65 -3.75 11.54
C ASP A 78 -11.21 -3.68 12.06
N ILE A 79 -10.29 -4.37 11.37
CA ILE A 79 -8.86 -4.36 11.70
C ILE A 79 -8.26 -2.97 11.47
N SER A 80 -8.54 -2.35 10.33
CA SER A 80 -8.00 -1.02 10.03
C SER A 80 -8.54 0.06 10.97
N GLU A 81 -9.81 -0.01 11.35
CA GLU A 81 -10.43 0.90 12.30
C GLU A 81 -9.84 0.74 13.69
N GLN A 82 -9.69 -0.50 14.16
CA GLN A 82 -9.07 -0.80 15.45
C GLN A 82 -7.63 -0.30 15.50
N PHE A 83 -6.83 -0.60 14.47
CA PHE A 83 -5.43 -0.16 14.41
C PHE A 83 -5.33 1.36 14.42
N ASN A 84 -6.15 2.04 13.61
CA ASN A 84 -6.18 3.49 13.57
C ASN A 84 -6.60 4.10 14.91
N HIS A 85 -7.63 3.55 15.55
CA HIS A 85 -8.10 4.03 16.84
C HIS A 85 -7.02 3.90 17.93
N SER A 86 -6.44 2.70 18.06
CA SER A 86 -5.41 2.41 19.06
C SER A 86 -4.15 3.27 18.89
N ASN A 87 -3.80 3.60 17.65
CA ASN A 87 -2.61 4.38 17.32
C ASN A 87 -2.89 5.88 17.07
N LYS A 88 -4.14 6.34 17.29
CA LYS A 88 -4.58 7.73 17.06
C LYS A 88 -4.34 8.23 15.63
N LEU A 89 -4.50 7.35 14.66
CA LEU A 89 -4.35 7.63 13.24
C LEU A 89 -5.70 7.98 12.63
N LYS A 90 -5.66 8.80 11.58
CA LYS A 90 -6.81 9.11 10.73
C LYS A 90 -6.84 8.25 9.47
N LEU A 91 -5.66 7.86 8.98
CA LEU A 91 -5.51 7.25 7.66
C LEU A 91 -4.32 6.29 7.63
N ILE A 92 -4.51 5.16 6.96
CA ILE A 92 -3.44 4.29 6.46
C ILE A 92 -3.29 4.57 4.96
N ALA A 93 -2.12 5.08 4.55
CA ALA A 93 -1.77 5.29 3.15
C ALA A 93 -0.81 4.20 2.69
N ARG A 94 -1.17 3.46 1.64
CA ARG A 94 -0.43 2.28 1.21
C ARG A 94 -0.30 2.18 -0.30
N ALA A 95 0.48 1.20 -0.79
CA ALA A 95 0.71 0.98 -2.22
C ALA A 95 0.42 -0.47 -2.65
N HIS A 96 1.40 -1.18 -3.23
CA HIS A 96 1.40 -2.61 -3.58
C HIS A 96 0.37 -3.11 -4.61
N GLN A 97 -0.92 -2.82 -4.44
CA GLN A 97 -2.00 -3.26 -5.32
C GLN A 97 -2.15 -2.30 -6.50
N LEU A 98 -2.30 -2.87 -7.69
CA LEU A 98 -2.69 -2.10 -8.86
C LEU A 98 -4.14 -1.66 -8.71
N VAL A 99 -4.37 -0.36 -8.91
CA VAL A 99 -5.70 0.24 -8.94
C VAL A 99 -5.84 1.04 -10.23
N MET A 100 -6.98 0.89 -10.91
CA MET A 100 -7.15 1.39 -12.29
C MET A 100 -7.04 2.90 -12.39
N ASP A 101 -7.54 3.63 -11.38
CA ASP A 101 -7.54 5.08 -11.36
C ASP A 101 -6.28 5.66 -10.67
N GLY A 102 -5.30 4.81 -10.35
CA GLY A 102 -4.07 5.21 -9.66
C GLY A 102 -4.23 5.43 -8.16
N PHE A 103 -5.46 5.52 -7.63
CA PHE A 103 -5.74 5.40 -6.21
C PHE A 103 -7.09 4.71 -5.97
N ASN A 104 -7.32 4.16 -4.77
CA ASN A 104 -8.61 3.63 -4.36
C ASN A 104 -8.80 3.79 -2.84
N TRP A 105 -9.99 4.21 -2.43
CA TRP A 105 -10.40 4.25 -1.03
C TRP A 105 -11.01 2.92 -0.60
N ALA A 106 -10.66 2.46 0.59
CA ALA A 106 -11.24 1.29 1.22
C ALA A 106 -11.58 1.59 2.70
N HIS A 107 -12.39 0.70 3.29
CA HIS A 107 -12.68 0.69 4.73
C HIS A 107 -13.17 2.05 5.23
N GLU A 108 -14.22 2.58 4.63
CA GLU A 108 -14.78 3.92 4.97
C GLU A 108 -13.74 5.05 4.98
N GLN A 109 -12.88 5.06 3.96
CA GLN A 109 -11.80 6.06 3.78
C GLN A 109 -10.74 6.03 4.91
N LYS A 110 -10.63 4.90 5.62
CA LYS A 110 -9.57 4.68 6.62
C LYS A 110 -8.30 4.09 6.02
N VAL A 111 -8.40 3.52 4.82
CA VAL A 111 -7.27 3.00 4.06
C VAL A 111 -7.34 3.56 2.65
N VAL A 112 -6.21 4.05 2.13
CA VAL A 112 -6.06 4.40 0.72
C VAL A 112 -4.92 3.61 0.09
N THR A 113 -5.20 3.03 -1.06
CA THR A 113 -4.19 2.47 -1.96
C THR A 113 -3.81 3.51 -2.99
N ILE A 114 -2.52 3.79 -3.15
CA ILE A 114 -1.95 4.73 -4.13
C ILE A 114 -0.96 3.97 -5.00
N PHE A 115 -1.11 4.06 -6.31
CA PHE A 115 -0.28 3.40 -7.28
C PHE A 115 0.25 4.40 -8.29
N SER A 116 1.58 4.58 -8.34
CA SER A 116 2.21 5.68 -9.09
C SER A 116 2.89 5.24 -10.40
N ALA A 117 2.64 4.01 -10.87
CA ALA A 117 3.18 3.51 -12.14
C ALA A 117 2.07 3.40 -13.21
N PRO A 118 1.93 4.39 -14.11
CA PRO A 118 0.84 4.40 -15.08
C PRO A 118 1.10 3.38 -16.19
N ASN A 119 0.03 2.78 -16.73
CA ASN A 119 0.06 1.67 -17.67
C ASN A 119 1.08 0.60 -17.25
N TYR A 120 0.87 0.04 -16.06
CA TYR A 120 1.82 -0.85 -15.42
C TYR A 120 2.20 -2.01 -16.34
N CYS A 121 3.51 -2.29 -16.40
CA CYS A 121 4.12 -3.28 -17.30
C CYS A 121 3.70 -3.13 -18.78
N TYR A 122 3.27 -1.93 -19.20
CA TYR A 122 2.77 -1.60 -20.53
C TYR A 122 1.56 -2.43 -20.98
N ARG A 123 0.77 -2.92 -20.01
CA ARG A 123 -0.31 -3.87 -20.25
C ARG A 123 -1.59 -3.55 -19.49
N CYS A 124 -1.51 -2.83 -18.38
CA CYS A 124 -2.65 -2.72 -17.48
C CYS A 124 -3.53 -1.52 -17.80
N GLY A 125 -3.00 -0.51 -18.51
CA GLY A 125 -3.76 0.68 -18.89
C GLY A 125 -4.29 1.51 -17.71
N ASN A 126 -3.79 1.29 -16.49
CA ASN A 126 -4.16 2.06 -15.32
C ASN A 126 -3.58 3.48 -15.38
N MET A 127 -4.28 4.44 -14.79
CA MET A 127 -3.70 5.71 -14.40
C MET A 127 -2.74 5.52 -13.23
N ALA A 128 -1.94 6.55 -12.94
CA ALA A 128 -1.18 6.66 -11.71
C ALA A 128 -1.68 7.83 -10.88
N SER A 129 -1.39 7.80 -9.58
CA SER A 129 -1.70 8.90 -8.67
C SER A 129 -0.56 9.16 -7.69
N ILE A 130 -0.51 10.38 -7.17
CA ILE A 130 0.20 10.76 -5.95
C ILE A 130 -0.80 11.39 -4.96
N LEU A 131 -0.53 11.23 -3.67
CA LEU A 131 -1.26 11.92 -2.60
C LEU A 131 -0.43 13.11 -2.14
N GLU A 132 -0.97 14.32 -2.31
CA GLU A 132 -0.44 15.55 -1.73
C GLU A 132 -1.12 15.79 -0.36
N VAL A 133 -0.30 16.08 0.65
CA VAL A 133 -0.73 16.45 1.99
C VAL A 133 -0.21 17.86 2.27
N ASP A 134 -1.11 18.80 2.46
CA ASP A 134 -0.76 20.21 2.73
C ASP A 134 -0.58 20.51 4.23
N ASP A 135 -0.10 21.72 4.54
CA ASP A 135 0.14 22.18 5.92
C ASP A 135 -1.15 22.26 6.76
N SER A 136 -2.32 22.35 6.11
CA SER A 136 -3.64 22.33 6.75
C SER A 136 -4.20 20.91 6.91
N LYS A 137 -3.38 19.89 6.60
CA LYS A 137 -3.73 18.47 6.61
C LYS A 137 -4.83 18.13 5.58
N GLY A 138 -4.96 18.95 4.55
CA GLY A 138 -5.76 18.67 3.37
C GLY A 138 -5.10 17.57 2.53
N HIS A 139 -5.93 16.73 1.91
CA HIS A 139 -5.49 15.61 1.08
C HIS A 139 -6.00 15.81 -0.35
N THR A 140 -5.10 15.82 -1.32
CA THR A 140 -5.46 15.92 -2.75
C THR A 140 -4.77 14.83 -3.54
N PHE A 141 -5.52 14.12 -4.39
CA PHE A 141 -4.95 13.18 -5.34
C PHE A 141 -4.66 13.89 -6.66
N ILE A 142 -3.43 13.70 -7.17
CA ILE A 142 -3.04 14.16 -8.51
C ILE A 142 -2.87 12.91 -9.37
N GLN A 143 -3.82 12.69 -10.27
CA GLN A 143 -3.78 11.59 -11.22
C GLN A 143 -3.01 11.98 -12.48
N PHE A 144 -2.29 11.03 -13.07
CA PHE A 144 -1.52 11.24 -14.29
C PHE A 144 -1.45 9.98 -15.17
N ASP A 145 -1.37 10.23 -16.47
CA ASP A 145 -1.20 9.22 -17.51
C ASP A 145 0.29 8.90 -17.77
N PRO A 146 0.61 7.81 -18.50
CA PRO A 146 1.96 7.55 -18.94
C PRO A 146 2.53 8.72 -19.74
N ALA A 147 3.80 9.05 -19.49
CA ALA A 147 4.48 10.04 -20.30
C ALA A 147 4.51 9.60 -21.79
N PRO A 148 4.34 10.53 -22.75
CA PRO A 148 4.35 10.20 -24.17
C PRO A 148 5.64 9.47 -24.57
N ARG A 149 5.52 8.31 -25.23
CA ARG A 149 6.69 7.63 -25.79
C ARG A 149 7.12 8.33 -27.08
N ARG A 150 8.40 8.67 -27.18
CA ARG A 150 8.96 9.18 -28.43
C ARG A 150 8.97 8.06 -29.48
N GLY A 151 8.06 8.13 -30.46
CA GLY A 151 8.16 7.38 -31.72
C GLY A 151 7.55 5.98 -31.77
N GLU A 152 6.70 5.56 -30.83
CA GLU A 152 6.03 4.24 -30.88
C GLU A 152 4.50 4.35 -30.95
N PRO A 153 3.81 3.43 -31.67
CA PRO A 153 2.36 3.37 -31.72
C PRO A 153 1.76 2.85 -30.41
N ASP A 154 0.54 3.29 -30.12
CA ASP A 154 -0.20 2.95 -28.90
C ASP A 154 -0.61 1.47 -28.89
N VAL A 155 -0.25 0.73 -27.84
CA VAL A 155 -0.58 -0.69 -27.68
C VAL A 155 -1.44 -0.86 -26.44
N THR A 156 -2.74 -1.04 -26.62
CA THR A 156 -3.66 -1.43 -25.55
C THR A 156 -3.71 -2.96 -25.44
N ARG A 157 -3.43 -3.50 -24.25
CA ARG A 157 -3.64 -4.91 -23.90
C ARG A 157 -4.36 -4.98 -22.55
N ARG A 158 -4.89 -6.16 -22.21
CA ARG A 158 -5.77 -6.38 -21.05
C ARG A 158 -4.95 -6.71 -19.80
N THR A 159 -5.36 -6.17 -18.64
CA THR A 159 -4.75 -6.42 -17.32
C THR A 159 -4.84 -7.90 -16.91
N PRO A 160 -3.72 -8.55 -16.56
CA PRO A 160 -3.73 -9.90 -15.96
C PRO A 160 -4.28 -9.95 -14.53
N ASP A 161 -4.96 -11.04 -14.18
CA ASP A 161 -5.63 -11.22 -12.87
C ASP A 161 -4.68 -11.22 -11.66
N TYR A 162 -3.41 -11.60 -11.84
CA TYR A 162 -2.45 -11.64 -10.71
C TYR A 162 -2.04 -10.25 -10.19
N PHE A 163 -2.37 -9.18 -10.94
CA PHE A 163 -2.16 -7.80 -10.48
C PHE A 163 -3.33 -7.25 -9.65
N LEU A 164 -4.50 -7.89 -9.72
CA LEU A 164 -5.66 -7.61 -8.86
C LEU A 164 -5.47 -8.31 -7.51
#